data_AF-A0A7S0AW46-F1
#
_entry.id   AF-A0A7S0AW46-F1
#
_cell.length_a   1.000
_cell.length_b   1.000
_cell.length_c   1.000
_cell.angle_alpha   90.00
_cell.angle_beta   90.00
_cell.angle_gamma   90.00
#
_symmetry.space_group_name_H-M   'P 1'
#
loop_
_entity.id
_entity.type
_entity.pdbx_description
1 polymer ?
#
loop_
_entity_poly.entity_id
_entity_poly.type
_entity_poly.pdbx_seq_one_letter_code
_entity_poly.pdbx_strand_id
1 'polypeptide(L)'
;AGLAGMEALAASGKSDEERSAAIAEWAKNVTDMVNAEQFLDAWCVERSIVSIRVSKSGGDGGEWRSMSELRDLFRWVSADVSGAVPDANAEEKEALSKTTFIGQPVDVSETHAIVRIALGVESLLSYLKDKDATLVEDKTTVAKLAAIGKHFETLKESGL
;
A
#
# COMPACT_ATOMS: atom_id res chain seq x y z
N ALA A 1 -7.50 0.72 15.94
CA ALA A 1 -8.91 0.34 15.75
C ALA A 1 -9.75 1.08 16.78
N GLY A 2 -10.85 1.70 16.37
CA GLY A 2 -11.81 2.28 17.31
C GLY A 2 -12.63 1.20 18.00
N LEU A 3 -13.12 1.49 19.21
CA LEU A 3 -13.96 0.57 20.01
C LEU A 3 -15.16 0.05 19.20
N ALA A 4 -15.82 0.93 18.44
CA ALA A 4 -16.98 0.60 17.61
C ALA A 4 -16.71 -0.47 16.54
N GLY A 5 -15.53 -0.44 15.91
CA GLY A 5 -15.17 -1.45 14.90
C GLY A 5 -14.94 -2.83 15.52
N MET A 6 -14.36 -2.89 16.72
CA MET A 6 -14.19 -4.15 17.45
C MET A 6 -15.53 -4.74 17.91
N GLU A 7 -16.44 -3.89 18.37
CA GLU A 7 -17.81 -4.29 18.73
C GLU A 7 -18.58 -4.81 17.52
N ALA A 8 -18.50 -4.13 16.37
CA ALA A 8 -19.12 -4.58 15.13
C ALA A 8 -18.54 -5.92 14.64
N LEU A 9 -17.22 -6.12 14.76
CA LEU A 9 -16.60 -7.40 14.43
C LEU A 9 -17.11 -8.51 15.36
N ALA A 10 -17.18 -8.25 16.67
CA ALA A 10 -17.74 -9.19 17.63
C ALA A 10 -19.22 -9.51 17.33
N ALA A 11 -20.01 -8.51 16.93
CA ALA A 11 -21.43 -8.65 16.60
C ALA A 11 -21.70 -9.26 15.21
N SER A 12 -20.70 -9.33 14.33
CA SER A 12 -20.86 -9.85 12.96
C SER A 12 -21.26 -11.33 12.88
N GLY A 13 -21.16 -12.07 13.98
CA GLY A 13 -21.40 -13.51 14.03
C GLY A 13 -20.34 -14.34 13.29
N LYS A 14 -19.28 -13.71 12.81
CA LYS A 14 -18.17 -14.38 12.12
C LYS A 14 -17.24 -15.08 13.09
N SER A 15 -16.91 -16.34 12.79
CA SER A 15 -15.96 -17.11 13.59
C SER A 15 -14.53 -16.60 13.41
N ASP A 16 -13.64 -16.96 14.32
CA ASP A 16 -12.22 -16.60 14.21
C ASP A 16 -11.55 -17.28 13.01
N GLU A 17 -12.00 -18.48 12.63
CA GLU A 17 -11.58 -19.15 11.41
C GLU A 17 -11.99 -18.38 10.15
N GLU A 18 -13.24 -17.91 10.07
CA GLU A 18 -13.72 -17.10 8.94
C GLU A 18 -12.91 -15.80 8.81
N ARG A 19 -12.64 -15.12 9.93
CA ARG A 19 -11.85 -13.89 9.96
C ARG A 19 -10.41 -14.16 9.52
N SER A 20 -9.80 -15.23 10.03
CA SER A 20 -8.42 -15.60 9.68
C SER A 20 -8.29 -15.98 8.21
N ALA A 21 -9.26 -16.70 7.66
CA ALA A 21 -9.30 -17.04 6.24
C ALA A 21 -9.43 -15.79 5.37
N ALA A 22 -10.31 -14.85 5.74
CA ALA A 22 -10.48 -13.59 5.02
C ALA A 22 -9.21 -12.73 5.03
N ILE A 23 -8.52 -12.65 6.18
CA ILE A 23 -7.23 -11.95 6.28
C ILE A 23 -6.17 -12.59 5.39
N ALA A 24 -6.06 -13.92 5.40
CA ALA A 24 -5.10 -14.64 4.56
C ALA A 24 -5.38 -14.44 3.06
N GLU A 25 -6.65 -14.49 2.66
CA GLU A 25 -7.08 -14.25 1.28
C GLU A 25 -6.78 -12.81 0.84
N TRP A 26 -7.16 -11.81 1.67
CA TRP A 26 -6.85 -10.41 1.40
C TRP A 26 -5.34 -10.19 1.27
N ALA A 27 -4.56 -10.72 2.21
CA ALA A 27 -3.11 -10.53 2.21
C ALA A 27 -2.47 -11.16 0.97
N LYS A 28 -2.96 -12.32 0.53
CA LYS A 28 -2.53 -12.94 -0.73
C LYS A 28 -2.84 -12.03 -1.93
N ASN A 29 -4.07 -11.51 -2.02
CA ASN A 29 -4.47 -10.63 -3.13
C ASN A 29 -3.61 -9.36 -3.18
N VAL A 30 -3.39 -8.70 -2.05
CA VAL A 30 -2.54 -7.50 -1.99
C VAL A 30 -1.09 -7.82 -2.30
N THR A 31 -0.57 -8.95 -1.80
CA THR A 31 0.79 -9.42 -2.12
C THR A 31 0.96 -9.66 -3.62
N ASP A 32 -0.01 -10.32 -4.25
CA ASP A 32 0.01 -10.59 -5.69
C ASP A 32 -0.03 -9.28 -6.50
N MET A 33 -0.84 -8.30 -6.08
CA MET A 33 -0.87 -6.96 -6.70
C MET A 33 0.47 -6.23 -6.56
N VAL A 34 1.06 -6.24 -5.36
CA VAL A 34 2.35 -5.60 -5.10
C VAL A 34 3.45 -6.21 -5.94
N ASN A 35 3.55 -7.54 -5.98
CA ASN A 35 4.61 -8.23 -6.72
C ASN A 35 4.40 -8.21 -8.24
N ALA A 36 3.23 -7.81 -8.73
CA ALA A 36 3.00 -7.55 -10.15
C ALA A 36 3.64 -6.21 -10.60
N GLU A 37 3.96 -5.31 -9.67
CA GLU A 37 4.52 -4.00 -9.96
C GLU A 37 6.06 -4.01 -9.91
N GLN A 38 6.71 -3.55 -10.97
CA GLN A 38 8.16 -3.61 -11.12
C GLN A 38 8.94 -2.87 -10.00
N PHE A 39 8.34 -1.85 -9.39
CA PHE A 39 8.98 -0.99 -8.39
C PHE A 39 8.64 -1.37 -6.96
N LEU A 40 7.83 -2.40 -6.74
CA LEU A 40 7.39 -2.81 -5.42
C LEU A 40 7.76 -4.28 -5.16
N ASP A 41 7.95 -4.60 -3.88
CA ASP A 41 8.19 -5.96 -3.42
C ASP A 41 7.49 -6.17 -2.08
N ALA A 42 6.66 -7.21 -2.00
CA ALA A 42 5.99 -7.62 -0.77
C ALA A 42 6.98 -8.37 0.12
N TRP A 43 7.74 -7.62 0.92
CA TRP A 43 8.83 -8.14 1.74
C TRP A 43 8.38 -9.09 2.85
N CYS A 44 7.30 -8.75 3.55
CA CYS A 44 6.72 -9.65 4.55
C CYS A 44 5.21 -9.43 4.70
N VAL A 45 4.53 -10.49 5.10
CA VAL A 45 3.13 -10.47 5.50
C VAL A 45 3.04 -10.96 6.93
N GLU A 46 2.56 -10.10 7.82
CA GLU A 46 2.34 -10.46 9.22
C GLU A 46 0.95 -10.04 9.66
N ARG A 47 0.17 -11.03 10.11
CA ARG A 47 -1.22 -10.84 10.53
C ARG A 47 -2.03 -10.23 9.39
N SER A 48 -2.50 -9.00 9.55
CA SER A 48 -3.31 -8.25 8.59
C SER A 48 -2.54 -7.07 7.97
N ILE A 49 -1.22 -7.20 7.83
CA ILE A 49 -0.33 -6.17 7.32
C ILE A 49 0.57 -6.76 6.23
N VAL A 50 0.61 -6.09 5.08
CA VAL A 50 1.56 -6.35 3.99
C VAL A 50 2.63 -5.25 4.04
N SER A 51 3.87 -5.64 4.30
CA SER A 51 5.04 -4.75 4.31
C SER A 51 5.68 -4.74 2.93
N ILE A 52 5.93 -3.54 2.41
CA ILE A 52 6.32 -3.31 1.03
C ILE A 52 7.64 -2.56 1.00
N ARG A 53 8.62 -3.10 0.27
CA ARG A 53 9.82 -2.37 -0.15
C ARG A 53 9.56 -1.66 -1.46
N VAL A 54 10.16 -0.48 -1.63
CA VAL A 54 10.08 0.30 -2.87
C VAL A 54 11.48 0.35 -3.48
N SER A 55 11.59 -0.10 -4.73
CA SER A 55 12.85 -0.18 -5.47
C SER A 55 13.26 1.20 -6.03
N LYS A 56 14.55 1.46 -6.12
CA LYS A 56 15.10 2.66 -6.77
C LYS A 56 15.15 2.52 -8.30
N SER A 57 15.40 1.32 -8.79
CA SER A 57 15.71 1.05 -10.21
C SER A 57 14.73 0.11 -10.91
N GLY A 58 13.79 -0.47 -10.16
CA GLY A 58 12.86 -1.49 -10.66
C GLY A 58 13.53 -2.86 -10.88
N GLY A 59 12.81 -3.94 -10.58
CA GLY A 59 13.25 -5.33 -10.82
C GLY A 59 13.89 -6.07 -9.63
N ASP A 60 14.13 -7.36 -9.84
CA ASP A 60 14.58 -8.34 -8.84
C ASP A 60 16.06 -8.16 -8.46
N GLY A 61 16.30 -7.44 -7.36
CA GLY A 61 17.64 -7.23 -6.79
C GLY A 61 18.05 -5.76 -6.60
N GLY A 62 17.12 -4.82 -6.79
CA GLY A 62 17.39 -3.38 -6.76
C GLY A 62 17.77 -2.82 -5.39
N GLU A 63 18.49 -1.70 -5.41
CA GLU A 63 18.65 -0.84 -4.25
C GLU A 63 17.27 -0.38 -3.78
N TRP A 64 17.06 -0.39 -2.46
CA TRP A 64 15.77 -0.04 -1.86
C TRP A 64 15.78 1.40 -1.36
N ARG A 65 14.60 2.01 -1.34
CA ARG A 65 14.42 3.34 -0.78
C ARG A 65 14.69 3.34 0.73
N SER A 66 15.42 4.34 1.17
CA SER A 66 15.75 4.61 2.58
C SER A 66 14.55 5.21 3.33
N MET A 67 14.68 5.31 4.66
CA MET A 67 13.64 5.90 5.52
C MET A 67 13.34 7.37 5.15
N SER A 68 14.35 8.18 4.78
CA SER A 68 14.10 9.57 4.35
C SER A 68 13.32 9.62 3.04
N GLU A 69 13.64 8.75 2.10
CA GLU A 69 12.92 8.66 0.82
C GLU A 69 11.48 8.18 1.02
N LEU A 70 11.25 7.19 1.90
CA LEU A 70 9.90 6.73 2.17
C LEU A 70 9.05 7.75 2.94
N ARG A 71 9.66 8.68 3.69
CA ARG A 71 8.92 9.82 4.27
C ARG A 71 8.41 10.77 3.20
N ASP A 72 9.18 11.01 2.14
CA ASP A 72 8.69 11.81 1.00
C ASP A 72 7.53 11.10 0.29
N LEU A 73 7.70 9.82 -0.03
CA LEU A 73 6.64 8.99 -0.61
C LEU A 73 5.38 8.99 0.27
N PHE A 74 5.53 8.85 1.58
CA PHE A 74 4.40 8.87 2.52
C PHE A 74 3.62 10.19 2.49
N ARG A 75 4.29 11.33 2.26
CA ARG A 75 3.58 12.61 2.05
C ARG A 75 2.83 12.59 0.73
N TRP A 76 3.49 12.21 -0.36
CA TRP A 76 2.92 12.23 -1.71
C TRP A 76 1.75 11.26 -1.89
N VAL A 77 1.75 10.12 -1.19
CA VAL A 77 0.66 9.15 -1.24
C VAL A 77 -0.68 9.75 -0.79
N SER A 78 -0.62 10.75 0.10
CA SER A 78 -1.79 11.44 0.64
C SER A 78 -2.25 12.67 -0.18
N ALA A 79 -1.51 13.05 -1.22
CA ALA A 79 -1.77 14.25 -2.02
C ALA A 79 -2.00 13.92 -3.50
N ASP A 80 -2.69 14.79 -4.25
CA ASP A 80 -2.65 14.75 -5.72
C ASP A 80 -1.28 15.27 -6.18
N VAL A 81 -0.48 14.38 -6.75
CA VAL A 81 0.85 14.70 -7.30
C VAL A 81 0.92 14.47 -8.81
N SER A 82 -0.23 14.22 -9.45
CA SER A 82 -0.31 13.91 -10.89
C SER A 82 0.23 15.03 -11.76
N GLY A 83 0.10 16.29 -11.32
CA GLY A 83 0.64 17.46 -12.03
C GLY A 83 2.16 17.57 -12.05
N ALA A 84 2.85 16.93 -11.10
CA ALA A 84 4.31 17.04 -10.95
C ALA A 84 5.10 16.05 -11.81
N VAL A 85 4.43 15.07 -12.43
CA VAL A 85 5.07 14.00 -13.21
C VAL A 85 4.61 14.06 -14.67
N PRO A 86 5.13 14.95 -15.52
CA PRO A 86 4.57 15.25 -16.84
C PRO A 86 4.61 14.05 -17.82
N ASP A 87 5.56 13.14 -17.64
CA ASP A 87 5.81 11.96 -18.47
C ASP A 87 5.05 10.71 -18.02
N ALA A 88 4.28 10.79 -16.93
CA ALA A 88 3.39 9.72 -16.50
C ALA A 88 2.31 9.42 -17.55
N ASN A 89 2.04 8.12 -17.78
CA ASN A 89 0.96 7.70 -18.67
C ASN A 89 -0.43 7.95 -18.04
N ALA A 90 -1.51 7.70 -18.78
CA ALA A 90 -2.88 8.00 -18.31
C ALA A 90 -3.26 7.25 -17.02
N GLU A 91 -2.87 5.97 -16.90
CA GLU A 91 -3.17 5.14 -15.72
C GLU A 91 -2.36 5.61 -14.51
N GLU A 92 -1.08 5.93 -14.71
CA GLU A 92 -0.20 6.49 -13.68
C GLU A 92 -0.71 7.86 -13.21
N LYS A 93 -1.15 8.73 -14.14
CA LYS A 93 -1.74 10.03 -13.80
C LYS A 93 -2.99 9.87 -12.96
N GLU A 94 -3.87 8.93 -13.31
CA GLU A 94 -5.04 8.64 -12.51
C GLU A 94 -4.64 8.17 -11.11
N ALA A 95 -3.71 7.23 -10.99
CA ALA A 95 -3.26 6.73 -9.69
C ALA A 95 -2.61 7.84 -8.83
N LEU A 96 -1.74 8.66 -9.43
CA LEU A 96 -1.06 9.78 -8.77
C LEU A 96 -2.03 10.87 -8.29
N SER A 97 -3.24 10.96 -8.88
CA SER A 97 -4.25 11.94 -8.49
C SER A 97 -5.13 11.50 -7.31
N LYS A 98 -5.15 10.22 -6.96
CA LYS A 98 -5.99 9.71 -5.85
C LYS A 98 -5.29 9.92 -4.51
N THR A 99 -5.98 10.40 -3.50
CA THR A 99 -5.48 10.33 -2.12
C THR A 99 -5.65 8.91 -1.59
N THR A 100 -4.56 8.29 -1.12
CA THR A 100 -4.62 6.99 -0.44
C THR A 100 -3.86 7.04 0.88
N PHE A 101 -4.12 6.07 1.75
CA PHE A 101 -3.56 6.01 3.10
C PHE A 101 -2.86 4.69 3.33
N ILE A 102 -1.65 4.78 3.86
CA ILE A 102 -0.80 3.65 4.23
C ILE A 102 -0.30 3.83 5.66
N GLY A 103 0.27 2.77 6.23
CA GLY A 103 1.01 2.88 7.47
C GLY A 103 2.23 3.79 7.32
N GLN A 104 2.63 4.44 8.42
CA GLN A 104 3.85 5.22 8.45
C GLN A 104 5.06 4.36 8.05
N PRO A 105 6.05 4.93 7.34
CA PRO A 105 7.27 4.23 7.03
C PRO A 105 7.95 3.71 8.28
N VAL A 106 8.60 2.54 8.17
CA VAL A 106 9.38 1.95 9.26
C VAL A 106 10.74 1.57 8.75
N ASP A 107 11.75 1.91 9.54
CA ASP A 107 13.12 1.47 9.32
C ASP A 107 13.29 0.05 9.84
N VAL A 108 13.80 -0.86 8.99
CA VAL A 108 13.86 -2.30 9.28
C VAL A 108 15.30 -2.80 9.26
N SER A 109 16.12 -2.26 8.37
CA SER A 109 17.55 -2.53 8.34
C SER A 109 18.31 -1.34 7.74
N GLU A 110 19.64 -1.39 7.85
CA GLU A 110 20.51 -0.39 7.22
C GLU A 110 20.39 -0.33 5.69
N THR A 111 19.80 -1.35 5.06
CA THR A 111 19.70 -1.47 3.59
C THR A 111 18.36 -1.04 3.02
N HIS A 112 17.30 -0.96 3.83
CA HIS A 112 15.97 -0.59 3.37
C HIS A 112 15.02 -0.18 4.50
N ALA A 113 14.08 0.68 4.14
CA ALA A 113 12.87 0.90 4.92
C ALA A 113 11.66 0.27 4.20
N ILE A 114 10.52 0.20 4.88
CA ILE A 114 9.27 -0.33 4.33
C ILE A 114 8.11 0.64 4.53
N VAL A 115 7.11 0.54 3.66
CA VAL A 115 5.75 1.04 3.90
C VAL A 115 4.79 -0.14 4.10
N ARG A 116 3.57 0.12 4.58
CA ARG A 116 2.63 -0.94 4.96
C ARG A 116 1.22 -0.65 4.47
N ILE A 117 0.58 -1.64 3.86
CA ILE A 117 -0.88 -1.66 3.69
C ILE A 117 -1.42 -2.56 4.79
N ALA A 118 -2.41 -2.08 5.54
CA ALA A 118 -2.96 -2.78 6.67
C ALA A 118 -4.48 -2.92 6.54
N LEU A 119 -4.97 -4.14 6.71
CA LEU A 119 -6.40 -4.41 6.84
C LEU A 119 -6.80 -4.15 8.29
N GLY A 120 -7.31 -2.94 8.52
CA GLY A 120 -7.93 -2.56 9.79
C GLY A 120 -9.26 -3.29 10.02
N VAL A 121 -9.81 -3.20 11.24
CA VAL A 121 -11.07 -3.89 11.59
C VAL A 121 -12.26 -3.45 10.71
N GLU A 122 -12.34 -2.18 10.36
CA GLU A 122 -13.40 -1.64 9.50
C GLU A 122 -13.24 -2.10 8.05
N SER A 123 -12.01 -2.13 7.55
CA SER A 123 -11.69 -2.68 6.24
C SER A 123 -11.94 -4.19 6.19
N LEU A 124 -11.65 -4.93 7.26
CA LEU A 124 -11.97 -6.36 7.36
C LEU A 124 -13.48 -6.61 7.32
N LEU A 125 -14.27 -5.83 8.06
CA LEU A 125 -15.73 -5.89 8.01
C LEU A 125 -16.26 -5.59 6.61
N SER A 126 -15.68 -4.59 5.94
CA SER A 126 -16.01 -4.22 4.56
C SER A 126 -15.64 -5.35 3.60
N TYR A 127 -14.45 -5.94 3.73
CA TYR A 127 -13.97 -7.07 2.93
C TYR A 127 -14.87 -8.31 3.09
N LEU A 128 -15.28 -8.62 4.32
CA LEU A 128 -16.19 -9.74 4.61
C LEU A 128 -17.59 -9.55 3.99
N LYS A 129 -17.99 -8.31 3.74
CA LYS A 129 -19.27 -7.96 3.11
C LYS A 129 -19.15 -7.87 1.58
N ASP A 130 -18.10 -7.22 1.09
CA ASP A 130 -17.83 -6.94 -0.32
C ASP A 130 -16.32 -6.90 -0.55
N LYS A 131 -15.79 -8.03 -1.02
CA LYS A 131 -14.36 -8.23 -1.27
C LYS A 131 -13.87 -7.34 -2.40
N ASP A 132 -14.62 -7.31 -3.50
CA ASP A 132 -14.20 -6.64 -4.73
C ASP A 132 -14.08 -5.13 -4.51
N ALA A 133 -15.06 -4.52 -3.84
CA ALA A 133 -15.01 -3.10 -3.52
C ALA A 133 -13.80 -2.76 -2.64
N THR A 134 -13.50 -3.58 -1.63
CA THR A 134 -12.34 -3.36 -0.75
C THR A 134 -11.02 -3.49 -1.52
N LEU A 135 -10.90 -4.50 -2.39
CA LEU A 135 -9.70 -4.71 -3.20
C LEU A 135 -9.48 -3.62 -4.25
N VAL A 136 -10.51 -2.88 -4.68
CA VAL A 136 -10.34 -1.72 -5.57
C VAL A 136 -9.57 -0.59 -4.88
N GLU A 137 -9.81 -0.36 -3.58
CA GLU A 137 -9.06 0.64 -2.81
C GLU A 137 -7.59 0.23 -2.62
N ASP A 138 -7.36 -1.05 -2.31
CA ASP A 138 -6.00 -1.61 -2.19
C ASP A 138 -5.26 -1.54 -3.53
N LYS A 139 -5.93 -1.91 -4.64
CA LYS A 139 -5.37 -1.82 -5.99
C LYS A 139 -4.99 -0.39 -6.35
N THR A 140 -5.84 0.58 -6.01
CA THR A 140 -5.55 2.01 -6.22
C THR A 140 -4.32 2.44 -5.43
N THR A 141 -4.21 1.98 -4.19
CA THR A 141 -3.06 2.26 -3.32
C THR A 141 -1.77 1.67 -3.89
N VAL A 142 -1.80 0.41 -4.33
CA VAL A 142 -0.66 -0.27 -4.95
C VAL A 142 -0.23 0.44 -6.25
N ALA A 143 -1.17 0.75 -7.14
CA ALA A 143 -0.88 1.48 -8.38
C ALA A 143 -0.25 2.85 -8.12
N LYS A 144 -0.74 3.57 -7.09
CA LYS A 144 -0.16 4.85 -6.70
C LYS A 144 1.27 4.70 -6.15
N LEU A 145 1.50 3.70 -5.30
CA LEU A 145 2.84 3.40 -4.77
C LEU A 145 3.82 3.07 -5.90
N ALA A 146 3.39 2.26 -6.87
CA ALA A 146 4.21 1.89 -8.03
C ALA A 146 4.54 3.11 -8.89
N ALA A 147 3.56 3.96 -9.18
CA ALA A 147 3.76 5.19 -9.94
C ALA A 147 4.71 6.16 -9.22
N ILE A 148 4.57 6.34 -7.90
CA ILE A 148 5.51 7.15 -7.10
C ILE A 148 6.91 6.51 -7.12
N GLY A 149 7.02 5.19 -6.95
CA GLY A 149 8.29 4.49 -6.97
C GLY A 149 9.05 4.67 -8.28
N LYS A 150 8.33 4.55 -9.41
CA LYS A 150 8.85 4.79 -10.76
C LYS A 150 9.30 6.24 -10.98
N HIS A 151 8.49 7.20 -10.55
CA HIS A 151 8.68 8.63 -10.81
C HIS A 151 9.26 9.39 -9.61
N PHE A 152 9.96 8.67 -8.73
CA PHE A 152 10.39 9.19 -7.44
C PHE A 152 11.32 10.40 -7.57
N GLU A 153 12.31 10.31 -8.46
CA GLU A 153 13.28 11.41 -8.65
C GLU A 153 12.60 12.65 -9.23
N THR A 154 11.69 12.48 -10.20
CA THR A 154 10.89 13.57 -10.76
C THR A 154 10.05 14.27 -9.69
N LEU A 155 9.39 13.51 -8.82
CA LEU A 155 8.65 14.06 -7.68
C LEU A 155 9.59 14.78 -6.70
N LYS A 156 10.77 14.23 -6.44
CA LYS A 156 11.76 14.85 -5.56
C LYS A 156 12.26 16.19 -6.10
N GLU A 157 12.54 16.27 -7.39
CA GLU A 157 13.00 17.47 -8.09
C GLU A 157 11.90 18.53 -8.22
N SER A 158 10.63 18.14 -8.19
CA SER A 158 9.48 19.06 -8.25
C SER A 158 9.35 19.98 -7.02
N GLY A 159 10.02 19.64 -5.91
CA GLY A 159 10.01 20.44 -4.68
C GLY A 159 8.76 20.28 -3.80
N LEU A 160 7.91 19.28 -4.07
CA LEU A 160 6.75 18.90 -3.25
C LEU A 160 7.13 18.26 -1.90
#